data_AF-A0A812YR64-F1
#
_entry.id   AF-A0A812YR64-F1
#
_cell.length_a   1.000
_cell.length_b   1.000
_cell.length_c   1.000
_cell.angle_alpha   90.00
_cell.angle_beta   90.00
_cell.angle_gamma   90.00
#
_symmetry.space_group_name_H-M   'P 1'
#
loop_
_entity.id
_entity.type
_entity.pdbx_description
1 polymer ?
#
loop_
_entity_poly.entity_id
_entity_poly.type
_entity_poly.pdbx_seq_one_letter_code
_entity_poly.pdbx_strand_id
1 'polypeptide(L)'
;VKARAGPSFQERVDAALKGINAKTHALESEQRKALQAAVEKGRSRPTSAPVRPNRLSPNQQAMLQDRIKKMKEQDEAYKKQMADMRKKMNEREPLFRLSDVQAGFEMLRLQQEERRRELQQEEHERWAHLRNVEESAFQRPLLIEDFNYRPPRAESAPTLRLQPDPESE
;
A
#
# COMPACT_ATOMS: atom_id res chain seq x y z
N VAL A 1 40.02 -14.05 -3.98
CA VAL A 1 39.13 -13.96 -5.17
C VAL A 1 38.36 -12.62 -5.25
N LYS A 2 38.91 -11.50 -4.73
CA LYS A 2 38.20 -10.19 -4.66
C LYS A 2 38.67 -9.14 -5.69
N ALA A 3 39.20 -9.56 -6.84
CA ALA A 3 39.84 -8.64 -7.80
C ALA A 3 39.26 -8.69 -9.23
N ARG A 4 38.10 -9.34 -9.43
CA ARG A 4 37.50 -9.51 -10.78
C ARG A 4 36.02 -9.14 -10.90
N ALA A 5 35.39 -8.65 -9.83
CA ALA A 5 34.02 -8.17 -9.91
C ALA A 5 34.07 -6.64 -10.08
N GLY A 6 33.58 -6.14 -11.21
CA GLY A 6 33.42 -4.70 -11.45
C GLY A 6 32.42 -4.06 -10.47
N PRO A 7 32.16 -2.74 -10.60
CA PRO A 7 31.31 -2.02 -9.65
C PRO A 7 29.92 -2.66 -9.56
N SER A 8 29.39 -2.76 -8.34
CA SER A 8 28.07 -3.32 -8.10
C SER A 8 26.97 -2.48 -8.76
N PHE A 9 25.77 -3.04 -8.94
CA PHE A 9 24.64 -2.27 -9.50
C PHE A 9 24.38 -0.99 -8.68
N GLN A 10 24.42 -1.10 -7.35
CA GLN A 10 24.21 0.03 -6.45
C GLN A 10 25.28 1.10 -6.64
N GLU A 11 26.56 0.71 -6.73
CA GLU A 11 27.66 1.65 -6.96
C GLU A 11 27.54 2.39 -8.30
N ARG A 12 27.05 1.71 -9.36
CA ARG A 12 26.81 2.34 -10.65
C ARG A 12 25.64 3.33 -10.60
N VAL A 13 24.57 2.98 -9.88
CA VAL A 13 23.43 3.88 -9.66
C VAL A 13 23.87 5.10 -8.86
N ASP A 14 24.62 4.93 -7.77
CA ASP A 14 25.09 6.02 -6.93
C ASP A 14 26.04 6.95 -7.69
N ALA A 15 26.92 6.40 -8.53
CA ALA A 15 27.79 7.19 -9.40
C ALA A 15 26.98 8.00 -10.43
N ALA A 16 25.95 7.39 -11.04
CA ALA A 16 25.07 8.07 -11.98
C ALA A 16 24.28 9.20 -11.30
N LEU A 17 23.71 8.95 -10.11
CA LEU A 17 22.99 9.94 -9.31
C LEU A 17 23.89 11.11 -8.93
N LYS A 18 25.13 10.85 -8.49
CA LYS A 18 26.11 11.92 -8.21
C LYS A 18 26.38 12.78 -9.44
N GLY A 19 26.52 12.17 -10.62
CA GLY A 19 26.70 12.90 -11.87
C GLY A 19 25.50 13.77 -12.25
N ILE A 20 24.28 13.26 -12.07
CA ILE A 20 23.04 14.01 -12.33
C ILE A 20 22.89 15.16 -11.33
N ASN A 21 23.14 14.91 -10.04
CA ASN A 21 23.07 15.93 -8.99
C ASN A 21 24.10 17.05 -9.22
N ALA A 22 25.32 16.72 -9.65
CA ALA A 22 26.33 17.72 -9.98
C ALA A 22 25.90 18.60 -11.16
N LYS A 23 25.36 17.99 -12.23
CA LYS A 23 24.87 18.72 -13.41
C LYS A 23 23.68 19.63 -13.08
N THR A 24 22.73 19.12 -12.30
CA THR A 24 21.56 19.90 -11.87
C THR A 24 21.96 21.08 -11.00
N HIS A 25 22.85 20.88 -10.01
CA HIS A 25 23.36 21.98 -9.19
C HIS A 25 24.13 23.04 -10.00
N ALA A 26 24.95 22.62 -10.96
CA ALA A 26 25.65 23.56 -11.84
C ALA A 26 24.65 24.42 -12.63
N LEU A 27 23.66 23.78 -13.24
CA LEU A 27 22.60 24.44 -14.02
C LEU A 27 21.75 25.39 -13.15
N GLU A 28 21.36 24.95 -11.94
CA GLU A 28 20.66 25.82 -10.98
C GLU A 28 21.49 27.05 -10.62
N SER A 29 22.81 26.90 -10.45
CA SER A 29 23.69 28.02 -10.12
C SER A 29 23.78 29.04 -11.25
N GLU A 30 23.83 28.57 -12.50
CA GLU A 30 23.83 29.43 -13.69
C GLU A 30 22.51 30.17 -13.85
N GLN A 31 21.39 29.45 -13.69
CA GLN A 31 20.06 30.05 -13.72
C GLN A 31 19.88 31.11 -12.64
N ARG A 32 20.37 30.86 -11.42
CA ARG A 32 20.34 31.85 -10.33
C ARG A 32 21.13 33.11 -10.69
N LYS A 33 22.34 32.96 -11.26
CA LYS A 33 23.15 34.10 -11.72
C LYS A 33 22.44 34.89 -12.82
N ALA A 34 21.85 34.20 -13.80
CA ALA A 34 21.09 34.84 -14.87
C ALA A 34 19.87 35.63 -14.34
N LEU A 35 19.14 35.05 -13.39
CA LEU A 35 18.02 35.71 -12.72
C LEU A 35 18.48 36.94 -11.92
N GLN A 36 19.58 36.84 -11.17
CA GLN A 36 20.15 37.98 -10.43
C GLN A 36 20.53 39.12 -11.38
N ALA A 37 21.26 38.82 -12.46
CA ALA A 37 21.64 39.81 -13.46
C ALA A 37 20.42 40.48 -14.12
N ALA A 38 19.36 39.70 -14.42
CA ALA A 38 18.11 40.24 -14.95
C ALA A 38 17.39 41.17 -13.96
N VAL A 39 17.39 40.81 -12.67
CA VAL A 39 16.81 41.65 -11.60
C VAL A 39 17.60 42.95 -11.44
N GLU A 40 18.93 42.90 -11.42
CA GLU A 40 19.79 44.08 -11.31
C GLU A 40 19.60 45.02 -12.51
N LYS A 41 19.58 44.46 -13.73
CA LYS A 41 19.28 45.21 -14.97
C LYS A 41 17.88 45.80 -14.96
N GLY A 42 16.91 45.12 -14.37
CA GLY A 42 15.55 45.64 -14.18
C GLY A 42 15.51 46.80 -13.20
N ARG A 43 16.25 46.71 -12.08
CA ARG A 43 16.32 47.73 -11.03
C ARG A 43 17.04 49.00 -11.45
N SER A 44 18.03 48.91 -12.35
CA SER A 44 18.75 50.08 -12.85
C SER A 44 17.94 50.93 -13.83
N ARG A 45 16.82 50.41 -14.35
CA ARG A 45 15.93 51.17 -15.24
C ARG A 45 15.05 52.12 -14.43
N PRO A 46 14.95 53.40 -14.82
CA PRO A 46 14.01 54.32 -14.17
C PRO A 46 12.57 53.81 -14.35
N THR A 47 11.86 53.60 -13.25
CA THR A 47 10.47 53.13 -13.24
C THR A 47 9.45 54.26 -13.35
N SER A 48 9.89 55.52 -13.42
CA SER A 48 9.05 56.70 -13.61
C SER A 48 8.75 56.93 -15.10
N ALA A 49 7.46 56.94 -15.46
CA ALA A 49 7.03 57.41 -16.77
C ALA A 49 7.15 58.94 -16.85
N PRO A 50 7.75 59.53 -17.91
CA PRO A 50 7.94 60.99 -18.02
C PRO A 50 6.65 61.81 -17.96
N VAL A 51 5.50 61.18 -18.24
CA VAL A 51 4.19 61.82 -18.40
C VAL A 51 3.40 61.90 -17.09
N ARG A 52 3.76 61.12 -16.05
CA ARG A 52 3.01 61.13 -14.77
C ARG A 52 3.74 61.97 -13.71
N PRO A 53 3.06 62.95 -13.06
CA PRO A 53 3.64 63.65 -11.93
C PRO A 53 3.83 62.69 -10.75
N ASN A 54 4.95 62.83 -10.03
CA ASN A 54 5.39 61.90 -8.99
C ASN A 54 4.33 61.61 -7.90
N ARG A 55 3.43 62.57 -7.63
CA ARG A 55 2.31 62.41 -6.66
C ARG A 55 1.29 61.34 -7.04
N LEU A 56 1.16 61.02 -8.32
CA LEU A 56 0.22 60.03 -8.87
C LEU A 56 0.90 58.68 -9.13
N SER A 57 2.19 58.55 -8.80
CA SER A 57 2.90 57.28 -8.95
C SER A 57 2.60 56.38 -7.74
N PRO A 58 2.19 55.11 -7.95
CA PRO A 58 2.01 54.17 -6.85
C PRO A 58 3.31 53.97 -6.09
N ASN A 59 3.26 53.89 -4.75
CA ASN A 59 4.43 53.60 -3.94
C ASN A 59 4.85 52.14 -4.13
N GLN A 60 5.72 51.90 -5.12
CA GLN A 60 6.20 50.58 -5.50
C GLN A 60 6.93 49.87 -4.36
N GLN A 61 7.63 50.61 -3.50
CA GLN A 61 8.32 50.03 -2.35
C GLN A 61 7.34 49.49 -1.32
N ALA A 62 6.27 50.22 -1.00
CA ALA A 62 5.23 49.74 -0.09
C ALA A 62 4.56 48.48 -0.64
N MET A 63 4.20 48.46 -1.92
CA MET A 63 3.61 47.27 -2.56
C MET A 63 4.56 46.06 -2.55
N LEU A 64 5.87 46.27 -2.71
CA LEU A 64 6.87 45.20 -2.62
C LEU A 64 6.95 44.63 -1.20
N GLN A 65 6.94 45.49 -0.18
CA GLN A 65 6.93 45.05 1.22
C GLN A 65 5.68 44.22 1.55
N ASP A 66 4.51 44.66 1.10
CA ASP A 66 3.26 43.90 1.28
C ASP A 66 3.30 42.53 0.60
N ARG A 67 3.87 42.45 -0.61
CA ARG A 67 4.07 41.17 -1.32
C ARG A 67 5.03 40.24 -0.57
N ILE A 68 6.15 40.77 -0.08
CA ILE A 68 7.12 40.00 0.70
C ILE A 68 6.47 39.48 1.98
N LYS A 69 5.66 40.29 2.66
CA LYS A 69 4.93 39.90 3.86
C LYS A 69 3.96 38.76 3.57
N LYS A 70 3.12 38.89 2.53
CA LYS A 70 2.17 37.84 2.11
C LYS A 70 2.88 36.54 1.72
N MET A 71 4.01 36.64 1.02
CA MET A 71 4.82 35.47 0.66
C MET A 71 5.31 34.74 1.91
N LYS A 72 5.85 35.47 2.89
CA LYS A 72 6.30 34.88 4.17
C LYS A 72 5.17 34.20 4.93
N GLU A 73 4.00 34.86 5.02
CA GLU A 73 2.81 34.29 5.66
C GLU A 73 2.39 32.97 4.99
N GLN A 74 2.41 32.91 3.66
CA GLN A 74 2.10 31.70 2.90
C GLN A 74 3.15 30.60 3.11
N ASP A 75 4.44 30.95 3.12
CA ASP A 75 5.53 30.01 3.37
C ASP A 75 5.44 29.41 4.78
N GLU A 76 5.11 30.22 5.78
CA GLU A 76 4.91 29.78 7.16
C GLU A 76 3.69 28.85 7.29
N ALA A 77 2.57 29.21 6.65
CA ALA A 77 1.38 28.36 6.61
C ALA A 77 1.66 27.01 5.95
N TYR A 78 2.40 27.01 4.82
CA TYR A 78 2.80 25.79 4.13
C TYR A 78 3.71 24.91 4.99
N LYS A 79 4.73 25.50 5.63
CA LYS A 79 5.62 24.77 6.54
C LYS A 79 4.84 24.12 7.69
N LYS A 80 3.89 24.84 8.26
CA LYS A 80 3.03 24.32 9.33
C LYS A 80 2.18 23.15 8.84
N GLN A 81 1.52 23.28 7.70
CA GLN A 81 0.72 22.21 7.10
C GLN A 81 1.55 20.95 6.83
N MET A 82 2.77 21.11 6.30
CA MET A 82 3.67 19.98 6.05
C MET A 82 4.15 19.32 7.34
N ALA A 83 4.42 20.10 8.39
CA ALA A 83 4.77 19.58 9.70
C ALA A 83 3.60 18.77 10.31
N ASP A 84 2.38 19.30 10.25
CA ASP A 84 1.18 18.63 10.73
C ASP A 84 0.91 17.33 9.95
N MET A 85 1.11 17.33 8.64
CA MET A 85 0.97 16.13 7.81
C MET A 85 2.00 15.05 8.18
N ARG A 86 3.26 15.43 8.37
CA ARG A 86 4.30 14.50 8.82
C ARG A 86 4.00 13.95 10.21
N LYS A 87 3.53 14.81 11.12
CA LYS A 87 3.11 14.40 12.46
C LYS A 87 1.99 13.36 12.39
N LYS A 88 0.93 13.64 11.62
CA LYS A 88 -0.16 12.67 11.38
C LYS A 88 0.33 11.37 10.78
N MET A 89 1.26 11.41 9.84
CA MET A 89 1.81 10.20 9.22
C MET A 89 2.63 9.37 10.21
N ASN A 90 3.41 10.02 11.08
CA ASN A 90 4.24 9.36 12.08
C ASN A 90 3.43 8.83 13.27
N GLU A 91 2.39 9.56 13.69
CA GLU A 91 1.50 9.19 14.80
C GLU A 91 0.36 8.27 14.37
N ARG A 92 0.16 8.08 13.06
CA ARG A 92 -0.87 7.16 12.55
C ARG A 92 -0.52 5.75 12.99
N GLU A 93 -1.45 5.10 13.69
CA GLU A 93 -1.33 3.68 13.96
C GLU A 93 -1.28 2.90 12.64
N PRO A 94 -0.34 1.94 12.50
CA PRO A 94 -0.27 1.11 11.31
C PRO A 94 -1.58 0.33 11.15
N LEU A 95 -2.02 0.13 9.89
CA LEU A 95 -3.27 -0.58 9.57
C LEU A 95 -3.36 -1.95 10.25
N PHE A 96 -2.21 -2.62 10.38
CA PHE A 96 -2.05 -3.83 11.15
C PHE A 96 -0.77 -3.69 11.99
N ARG A 97 -0.87 -3.97 13.29
CA ARG A 97 0.33 -4.07 14.14
C ARG A 97 0.99 -5.41 13.84
N LEU A 98 2.32 -5.47 13.95
CA LEU A 98 3.06 -6.71 13.69
C LEU A 98 2.63 -7.85 14.62
N SER A 99 2.22 -7.52 15.85
CA SER A 99 1.62 -8.44 16.81
C SER A 99 0.35 -9.09 16.26
N ASP A 100 -0.51 -8.31 15.64
CA ASP A 100 -1.83 -8.75 15.18
C ASP A 100 -1.68 -9.62 13.94
N VAL A 101 -0.72 -9.27 13.07
CA VAL A 101 -0.35 -10.08 11.90
C VAL A 101 0.22 -11.43 12.36
N GLN A 102 1.11 -11.44 13.35
CA GLN A 102 1.65 -12.68 13.92
C GLN A 102 0.55 -13.54 14.55
N ALA A 103 -0.34 -12.96 15.34
CA ALA A 103 -1.48 -13.65 15.92
C ALA A 103 -2.40 -14.25 14.84
N GLY A 104 -2.62 -13.52 13.73
CA GLY A 104 -3.36 -14.04 12.58
C GLY A 104 -2.72 -15.27 11.93
N PHE A 105 -1.40 -15.27 11.77
CA PHE A 105 -0.67 -16.44 11.26
C PHE A 105 -0.73 -17.63 12.22
N GLU A 106 -0.64 -17.40 13.52
CA GLU A 106 -0.78 -18.45 14.54
C GLU A 106 -2.18 -19.05 14.54
N MET A 107 -3.22 -18.22 14.46
CA MET A 107 -4.62 -18.67 14.33
C MET A 107 -4.82 -19.54 13.08
N LEU A 108 -4.30 -19.11 11.93
CA LEU A 108 -4.37 -19.89 10.69
C LEU A 108 -3.65 -21.23 10.81
N ARG A 109 -2.51 -21.25 11.50
CA ARG A 109 -1.76 -22.49 11.75
C ARG A 109 -2.54 -23.45 12.64
N LEU A 110 -3.13 -22.96 13.73
CA LEU A 110 -3.96 -23.78 14.63
C LEU A 110 -5.16 -24.37 13.88
N GLN A 111 -5.87 -23.58 13.07
CA GLN A 111 -6.98 -24.08 12.24
C GLN A 111 -6.54 -25.16 11.25
N GLN A 112 -5.36 -25.03 10.65
CA GLN A 112 -4.82 -26.07 9.76
C GLN A 112 -4.51 -27.37 10.52
N GLU A 113 -3.95 -27.26 11.74
CA GLU A 113 -3.65 -28.41 12.57
C GLU A 113 -4.93 -29.12 13.05
N GLU A 114 -5.96 -28.37 13.45
CA GLU A 114 -7.28 -28.89 13.80
C GLU A 114 -7.93 -29.61 12.62
N ARG A 115 -8.01 -28.95 11.46
CA ARG A 115 -8.58 -29.55 10.24
C ARG A 115 -7.85 -30.81 9.82
N ARG A 116 -6.52 -30.86 10.00
CA ARG A 116 -5.74 -32.07 9.71
C ARG A 116 -6.08 -33.22 10.66
N ARG A 117 -6.31 -32.92 11.95
CA ARG A 117 -6.73 -33.93 12.93
C ARG A 117 -8.13 -34.45 12.63
N GLU A 118 -9.05 -33.57 12.29
CA GLU A 118 -10.42 -33.94 11.87
C GLU A 118 -10.38 -34.88 10.67
N LEU A 119 -9.63 -34.54 9.62
CA LEU A 119 -9.48 -35.40 8.44
C LEU A 119 -8.88 -36.77 8.77
N GLN A 120 -7.89 -36.83 9.67
CA GLN A 120 -7.31 -38.10 10.12
C GLN A 120 -8.31 -38.95 10.91
N GLN A 121 -9.15 -38.32 11.74
CA GLN A 121 -10.20 -39.02 12.47
C GLN A 121 -11.27 -39.54 11.53
N GLU A 122 -11.75 -38.71 10.60
CA GLU A 122 -12.71 -39.12 9.57
C GLU A 122 -12.18 -40.28 8.71
N GLU A 123 -10.91 -40.23 8.31
CA GLU A 123 -10.27 -41.35 7.60
C GLU A 123 -10.29 -42.62 8.45
N HIS A 124 -9.88 -42.53 9.72
CA HIS A 124 -9.85 -43.68 10.62
C HIS A 124 -11.23 -44.30 10.81
N GLU A 125 -12.26 -43.47 11.02
CA GLU A 125 -13.65 -43.91 11.16
C GLU A 125 -14.16 -44.56 9.87
N ARG A 126 -13.85 -44.00 8.70
CA ARG A 126 -14.19 -44.62 7.41
C ARG A 126 -13.53 -45.99 7.23
N TRP A 127 -12.24 -46.12 7.55
CA TRP A 127 -11.54 -47.40 7.48
C TRP A 127 -12.07 -48.43 8.49
N ALA A 128 -12.48 -47.99 9.69
CA ALA A 128 -13.14 -48.85 10.66
C ALA A 128 -14.52 -49.31 10.15
N HIS A 129 -15.30 -48.41 9.57
CA HIS A 129 -16.59 -48.74 8.97
C HIS A 129 -16.47 -49.75 7.83
N LEU A 130 -15.50 -49.56 6.92
CA LEU A 130 -15.24 -50.51 5.83
C LEU A 130 -14.85 -51.90 6.35
N ARG A 131 -13.99 -51.98 7.37
CA ARG A 131 -13.65 -53.26 8.02
C ARG A 131 -14.86 -53.93 8.66
N ASN A 132 -15.71 -53.18 9.35
CA ASN A 132 -16.95 -53.72 9.92
C ASN A 132 -17.90 -54.26 8.83
N VAL A 133 -18.00 -53.58 7.69
CA VAL A 133 -18.79 -54.04 6.53
C VAL A 133 -18.20 -55.32 5.94
N GLU A 134 -16.87 -55.40 5.81
CA GLU A 134 -16.16 -56.60 5.35
C GLU A 134 -16.42 -57.80 6.29
N GLU A 135 -16.21 -57.64 7.60
CA GLU A 135 -16.49 -58.69 8.60
C GLU A 135 -17.95 -59.14 8.57
N SER A 136 -18.89 -58.19 8.45
CA SER A 136 -20.32 -58.48 8.36
C SER A 136 -20.69 -59.23 7.07
N ALA A 137 -20.04 -58.92 5.95
CA ALA A 137 -20.23 -59.60 4.67
C ALA A 137 -19.68 -61.04 4.69
N PHE A 138 -18.63 -61.31 5.47
CA PHE A 138 -18.15 -62.68 5.69
C PHE A 138 -19.08 -63.50 6.60
N GLN A 139 -19.72 -62.88 7.60
CA GLN A 139 -20.66 -63.56 8.50
C GLN A 139 -22.06 -63.74 7.91
N ARG A 140 -22.47 -62.86 6.99
CA ARG A 140 -23.68 -62.99 6.19
C ARG A 140 -23.26 -62.98 4.73
N PRO A 141 -23.05 -64.16 4.09
CA PRO A 141 -22.87 -64.19 2.64
C PRO A 141 -24.06 -63.43 2.04
N LEU A 142 -23.78 -62.44 1.20
CA LEU A 142 -24.81 -61.68 0.49
C LEU A 142 -25.57 -62.65 -0.40
N LEU A 143 -26.61 -63.25 0.18
CA LEU A 143 -27.61 -64.02 -0.50
C LEU A 143 -28.42 -63.00 -1.30
N ILE A 144 -27.98 -62.70 -2.52
CA ILE A 144 -28.85 -62.07 -3.52
C ILE A 144 -29.81 -63.18 -3.94
N GLU A 145 -30.82 -63.44 -3.10
CA GLU A 145 -31.92 -64.35 -3.44
C GLU A 145 -33.05 -63.65 -4.20
N ASP A 146 -32.99 -62.32 -4.35
CA ASP A 146 -33.97 -61.56 -5.12
C ASP A 146 -33.33 -60.89 -6.34
N PHE A 147 -33.51 -61.51 -7.51
CA PHE A 147 -33.22 -60.92 -8.83
C PHE A 147 -34.02 -59.62 -9.15
N ASN A 148 -34.83 -59.12 -8.20
CA ASN A 148 -35.72 -57.97 -8.35
C ASN A 148 -35.39 -56.79 -7.43
N TYR A 149 -34.23 -56.77 -6.75
CA TYR A 149 -33.89 -55.63 -5.89
C TYR A 149 -33.66 -54.35 -6.71
N ARG A 150 -34.59 -53.40 -6.60
CA ARG A 150 -34.46 -52.04 -7.13
C ARG A 150 -34.15 -51.12 -5.95
N PRO A 151 -32.94 -50.54 -5.85
CA PRO A 151 -32.64 -49.63 -4.76
C PRO A 151 -33.63 -48.46 -4.81
N PRO A 152 -34.18 -48.01 -3.67
CA PRO A 152 -34.98 -46.80 -3.65
C PRO A 152 -34.11 -45.66 -4.18
N ARG A 153 -34.64 -44.89 -5.15
CA ARG A 153 -33.98 -43.65 -5.57
C ARG A 153 -33.86 -42.79 -4.33
N ALA A 154 -32.63 -42.56 -3.88
CA ALA A 154 -32.36 -41.50 -2.92
C ALA A 154 -32.94 -40.23 -3.54
N GLU A 155 -34.00 -39.71 -2.93
CA GLU A 155 -34.45 -38.37 -3.21
C GLU A 155 -33.22 -37.49 -3.03
N SER A 156 -32.87 -36.77 -4.09
CA SER A 156 -31.74 -35.85 -4.15
C SER A 156 -31.64 -35.09 -2.84
N ALA A 157 -30.45 -35.07 -2.26
CA ALA A 157 -30.08 -34.39 -1.03
C ALA A 157 -30.90 -33.11 -0.80
N PRO A 158 -31.31 -32.80 0.46
CA PRO A 158 -32.05 -31.58 0.75
C PRO A 158 -31.28 -30.41 0.17
N THR A 159 -31.92 -29.70 -0.74
CA THR A 159 -31.39 -28.52 -1.39
C THR A 159 -30.94 -27.57 -0.29
N LEU A 160 -29.63 -27.36 -0.15
CA LEU A 160 -29.04 -26.30 0.66
C LEU A 160 -29.59 -24.97 0.11
N ARG A 161 -30.74 -24.55 0.63
CA ARG A 161 -31.24 -23.19 0.45
C ARG A 161 -30.25 -22.29 1.18
N LEU A 162 -29.42 -21.58 0.43
CA LEU A 162 -28.81 -20.34 0.92
C LEU A 162 -29.95 -19.47 1.45
N GLN A 163 -30.00 -19.26 2.76
CA GLN A 163 -30.76 -18.14 3.31
C GLN A 163 -29.96 -16.86 2.99
N PRO A 164 -30.57 -15.82 2.42
CA PRO A 164 -29.95 -14.50 2.39
C PRO A 164 -29.97 -13.92 3.81
N ASP A 165 -28.82 -13.40 4.25
CA ASP A 165 -28.65 -12.73 5.54
C ASP A 165 -29.65 -11.58 5.70
N PRO A 166 -30.47 -11.55 6.76
CA PRO A 166 -31.40 -10.45 7.00
C PRO A 166 -30.70 -9.38 7.83
N GLU A 167 -29.73 -8.65 7.28
CA GLU A 167 -29.24 -7.38 7.85
C GLU A 167 -28.29 -6.65 6.88
N SER A 168 -28.87 -5.99 5.88
CA SER A 168 -28.22 -4.89 5.17
C SER A 168 -29.28 -3.93 4.59
N GLU A 169 -29.83 -3.10 5.48
CA GLU A 169 -30.35 -1.77 5.14
C GLU A 169 -29.62 -0.73 5.98
#